data_AF-A0A4S1FT55-F1
#
_entry.id   AF-A0A4S1FT55-F1
#
_cell.length_a   1.000
_cell.length_b   1.000
_cell.length_c   1.000
_cell.angle_alpha   90.00
_cell.angle_beta   90.00
_cell.angle_gamma   90.00
#
_symmetry.space_group_name_H-M   'P 1'
#
loop_
_entity.id
_entity.type
_entity.pdbx_description
1 polymer ?
#
loop_
_entity_poly.entity_id
_entity_poly.type
_entity_poly.pdbx_seq_one_letter_code
_entity_poly.pdbx_strand_id
1 'polypeptide(L)'
;ADIPVLAPLLEREIAFRLLQGPQGEKLRQLARADGRLSQIRRATAWIRAHYNEPINVSRLAELSHMSNAAFHRHFKAATAMSPIHYQKQLRLLEAR
;
A
#
# COMPACT_ATOMS: atom_id res chain seq x y z
N ALA A 1 -0.67 15.48 -31.20
CA ALA A 1 -1.61 14.35 -31.29
C ALA A 1 -1.01 13.05 -30.73
N ASP A 2 0.31 12.86 -30.80
CA ASP A 2 0.93 11.55 -30.51
C ASP A 2 1.33 11.32 -29.04
N ILE A 3 1.34 12.38 -28.22
CA ILE A 3 1.72 12.31 -26.80
C ILE A 3 0.94 11.23 -26.01
N PRO A 4 -0.39 11.10 -26.12
CA PRO A 4 -1.14 10.07 -25.38
C PRO A 4 -0.78 8.64 -25.79
N VAL A 5 -0.28 8.44 -27.01
CA VAL A 5 0.09 7.14 -27.56
C VAL A 5 1.55 6.81 -27.22
N LEU A 6 2.45 7.78 -27.34
CA LEU A 6 3.88 7.59 -27.15
C LEU A 6 4.32 7.68 -25.68
N ALA A 7 3.68 8.53 -24.86
CA ALA A 7 4.09 8.74 -23.47
C ALA A 7 4.12 7.44 -22.64
N PRO A 8 3.10 6.57 -22.67
CA PRO A 8 3.13 5.32 -21.88
C PRO A 8 4.26 4.37 -22.31
N LEU A 9 4.60 4.34 -23.60
CA LEU A 9 5.69 3.52 -24.13
C LEU A 9 7.05 4.06 -23.72
N LEU A 10 7.23 5.38 -23.80
CA LEU A 10 8.47 6.05 -23.38
C LEU A 10 8.69 5.95 -21.87
N GLU A 11 7.65 6.11 -21.05
CA GLU A 11 7.72 5.91 -19.59
C GLU A 11 8.19 4.49 -19.24
N ARG A 12 7.66 3.49 -19.94
CA ARG A 12 8.00 2.09 -19.72
C ARG A 12 9.43 1.77 -20.15
N GLU A 13 9.91 2.36 -21.25
CA GLU A 13 11.30 2.25 -21.69
C GLU A 13 12.27 2.93 -20.71
N ILE A 14 11.95 4.14 -20.23
CA ILE A 14 12.75 4.84 -19.22
C ILE A 14 12.81 4.01 -17.94
N ALA A 15 11.67 3.52 -17.45
CA ALA A 15 11.61 2.66 -16.28
C ALA A 15 12.44 1.37 -16.47
N PHE A 16 12.34 0.73 -17.63
CA PHE A 16 13.13 -0.45 -17.96
C PHE A 16 14.63 -0.16 -17.92
N ARG A 17 15.10 0.91 -18.58
CA ARG A 17 16.54 1.28 -18.57
C ARG A 17 17.04 1.64 -17.17
N LEU A 18 16.24 2.34 -16.36
CA LEU A 18 16.58 2.65 -14.97
C LEU A 18 16.73 1.38 -14.12
N LEU A 19 15.87 0.39 -14.34
CA LEU A 19 15.94 -0.90 -13.65
C LEU A 19 17.09 -1.80 -14.14
N GLN A 20 17.55 -1.64 -15.38
CA GLN A 20 18.71 -2.36 -15.92
C GLN A 20 20.05 -1.64 -15.64
N GLY A 21 20.01 -0.38 -15.18
CA GLY A 21 21.21 0.40 -14.88
C GLY A 21 21.92 -0.01 -13.58
N PRO A 22 23.07 0.61 -13.27
CA PRO A 22 23.89 0.28 -12.09
C PRO A 22 23.15 0.40 -10.74
N GLN A 23 22.15 1.28 -10.65
CA GLN A 23 21.33 1.46 -9.45
C GLN A 23 20.02 0.66 -9.48
N GLY A 24 19.81 -0.18 -10.51
CA GLY A 24 18.56 -0.90 -10.72
C GLY A 24 18.16 -1.79 -9.55
N GLU A 25 19.12 -2.37 -8.84
CA GLU A 25 18.84 -3.17 -7.64
C GLU A 25 18.33 -2.32 -6.47
N LYS A 26 18.92 -1.15 -6.23
CA LYS A 26 18.41 -0.20 -5.24
C LYS A 26 17.02 0.30 -5.62
N LEU A 27 16.78 0.61 -6.89
CA LEU A 27 15.45 0.99 -7.36
C LEU A 27 14.42 -0.12 -7.15
N ARG A 28 14.76 -1.39 -7.41
CA ARG A 28 13.88 -2.53 -7.13
C ARG A 28 13.59 -2.66 -5.64
N GLN A 29 14.59 -2.46 -4.78
CA GLN A 29 14.41 -2.51 -3.33
C GLN A 29 13.50 -1.37 -2.82
N LEU A 30 13.71 -0.16 -3.32
CA LEU A 30 12.86 1.01 -3.02
C LEU A 30 11.43 0.79 -3.53
N ALA A 31 11.26 0.39 -4.79
CA ALA A 31 9.95 0.11 -5.36
C ALA A 31 9.21 -1.03 -4.62
N ARG A 32 9.94 -2.03 -4.10
CA ARG A 32 9.36 -3.07 -3.24
C ARG A 32 8.96 -2.54 -1.87
N ALA A 33 9.75 -1.65 -1.27
CA ALA A 33 9.44 -1.01 0.00
C ALA A 33 8.22 -0.07 -0.14
N ASP A 34 8.22 0.78 -1.16
CA ASP A 34 7.08 1.64 -1.53
C ASP A 34 5.85 0.81 -1.92
N GLY A 35 6.04 -0.32 -2.60
CA GLY A 35 4.98 -1.28 -2.90
C GLY A 35 4.29 -1.81 -1.65
N ARG A 36 5.06 -2.20 -0.63
CA ARG A 36 4.49 -2.69 0.65
C ARG A 36 3.86 -1.57 1.47
N LEU A 37 4.46 -0.39 1.49
CA LEU A 37 3.90 0.77 2.19
C LEU A 37 2.60 1.23 1.51
N SER A 38 2.57 1.29 0.17
CA SER A 38 1.39 1.63 -0.62
C SER A 38 0.29 0.59 -0.50
N GLN A 39 0.63 -0.71 -0.39
CA GLN A 39 -0.32 -1.78 -0.07
C GLN A 39 -1.01 -1.53 1.28
N ILE A 40 -0.26 -1.20 2.34
CA ILE A 40 -0.86 -0.86 3.65
C ILE A 40 -1.64 0.46 3.64
N ARG A 41 -1.21 1.46 2.84
CA ARG A 41 -2.00 2.69 2.66
C ARG A 41 -3.40 2.40 2.16
N ARG A 42 -3.58 1.43 1.24
CA ARG A 42 -4.92 1.03 0.77
C ARG A 42 -5.80 0.50 1.90
N ALA A 43 -5.27 -0.39 2.75
CA ALA A 43 -6.01 -0.89 3.89
C ALA A 43 -6.35 0.22 4.91
N THR A 44 -5.40 1.08 5.26
CA THR A 44 -5.66 2.18 6.22
C THR A 44 -6.63 3.22 5.68
N ALA A 45 -6.62 3.49 4.37
CA ALA A 45 -7.62 4.33 3.71
C ALA A 45 -9.01 3.69 3.76
N TRP A 46 -9.10 2.39 3.49
CA TRP A 46 -10.37 1.67 3.58
C TRP A 46 -10.94 1.67 5.01
N ILE A 47 -10.11 1.41 6.03
CA ILE A 47 -10.56 1.43 7.43
C ILE A 47 -11.03 2.83 7.84
N ARG A 48 -10.37 3.90 7.38
CA ARG A 48 -10.82 5.27 7.63
C ARG A 48 -12.18 5.55 7.01
N ALA A 49 -12.40 5.11 5.77
CA ALA A 49 -13.68 5.31 5.09
C ALA A 49 -14.83 4.50 5.72
N HIS A 50 -14.54 3.36 6.34
CA HIS A 50 -15.55 2.44 6.91
C HIS A 50 -15.34 2.21 8.41
N TYR A 51 -14.87 3.23 9.14
CA TYR A 51 -14.44 3.10 10.53
C TYR A 51 -15.56 2.69 11.49
N ASN A 52 -16.81 2.95 11.12
CA ASN A 52 -18.03 2.59 11.85
C ASN A 52 -18.56 1.19 11.53
N GLU A 53 -18.01 0.49 10.54
CA GLU A 53 -18.45 -0.84 10.10
C GLU A 53 -17.59 -1.97 10.70
N PRO A 54 -18.13 -3.18 10.92
CA PRO A 54 -17.31 -4.33 11.30
C PRO A 54 -16.22 -4.62 10.27
N ILE A 55 -14.96 -4.74 10.71
CA ILE A 55 -13.84 -5.05 9.82
C ILE A 55 -13.55 -6.56 9.78
N ASN A 56 -13.30 -7.08 8.57
CA ASN A 56 -12.77 -8.43 8.36
C ASN A 56 -11.30 -8.33 7.95
N VAL A 57 -10.40 -8.86 8.80
CA VAL A 57 -8.95 -8.77 8.58
C VAL A 57 -8.50 -9.53 7.33
N SER A 58 -9.11 -10.68 7.01
CA SER A 58 -8.82 -11.43 5.78
C SER A 58 -9.13 -10.59 4.54
N ARG A 59 -10.26 -9.88 4.54
CA ARG A 59 -10.62 -8.97 3.45
C ARG A 59 -9.63 -7.82 3.30
N LEU A 60 -9.13 -7.27 4.41
CA LEU A 60 -8.11 -6.21 4.39
C LEU A 60 -6.76 -6.72 3.84
N ALA A 61 -6.40 -7.96 4.17
CA ALA A 61 -5.21 -8.62 3.62
C ALA A 61 -5.34 -8.80 2.10
N GLU A 62 -6.49 -9.28 1.63
CA GLU A 62 -6.81 -9.42 0.19
C GLU A 62 -6.77 -8.07 -0.55
N LEU A 63 -7.40 -7.02 0.01
CA LEU A 63 -7.35 -5.65 -0.52
C LEU A 63 -5.92 -5.10 -0.62
N SER A 64 -5.02 -5.58 0.23
CA SER A 64 -3.61 -5.21 0.25
C SER A 64 -2.74 -6.13 -0.62
N HIS A 65 -3.33 -7.16 -1.25
CA HIS A 65 -2.63 -8.24 -1.95
C HIS A 65 -1.56 -8.93 -1.07
N MET A 66 -1.92 -9.20 0.19
CA MET A 66 -1.06 -9.84 1.19
C MET A 66 -1.74 -11.08 1.77
N SER A 67 -0.94 -12.05 2.21
CA SER A 67 -1.44 -13.08 3.13
C SER A 67 -1.75 -12.46 4.50
N ASN A 68 -2.60 -13.12 5.29
CA ASN A 68 -2.97 -12.65 6.64
C ASN A 68 -1.74 -12.39 7.54
N ALA A 69 -0.78 -13.32 7.56
CA ALA A 69 0.43 -13.17 8.37
C ALA A 69 1.28 -11.97 7.93
N ALA A 70 1.46 -11.78 6.62
CA ALA A 70 2.19 -10.64 6.08
C ALA A 70 1.45 -9.33 6.39
N PHE A 71 0.14 -9.30 6.18
CA PHE A 71 -0.70 -8.14 6.47
C PHE A 71 -0.57 -7.70 7.93
N HIS A 72 -0.74 -8.60 8.89
CA HIS A 72 -0.60 -8.28 10.32
C HIS A 72 0.76 -7.67 10.65
N ARG A 73 1.85 -8.28 10.15
CA ARG A 73 3.22 -7.79 10.38
C ARG A 73 3.43 -6.40 9.80
N HIS A 74 3.05 -6.19 8.53
CA HIS A 74 3.25 -4.93 7.84
C HIS A 74 2.32 -3.82 8.36
N PHE A 75 1.08 -4.16 8.70
CA PHE A 75 0.14 -3.21 9.28
C PHE A 75 0.63 -2.72 10.65
N LYS A 76 1.09 -3.64 11.52
CA LYS A 76 1.67 -3.26 12.82
C LYS A 76 2.96 -2.46 12.65
N ALA A 77 3.82 -2.82 11.70
CA ALA A 77 5.04 -2.05 11.43
C ALA A 77 4.74 -0.61 10.95
N ALA A 78 3.68 -0.43 10.16
CA ALA A 78 3.31 0.88 9.61
C ALA A 78 2.48 1.74 10.58
N THR A 79 1.65 1.13 11.43
CA THR A 79 0.68 1.85 12.29
C THR A 79 0.99 1.74 13.78
N ALA A 80 2.01 0.96 14.16
CA ALA A 80 2.31 0.55 15.54
C ALA A 80 1.20 -0.27 16.25
N MET A 81 0.10 -0.60 15.57
CA MET A 81 -1.06 -1.25 16.17
C MET A 81 -1.69 -2.31 15.27
N SER A 82 -2.63 -3.10 15.83
CA SER A 82 -3.41 -4.06 15.03
C SER A 82 -4.54 -3.34 14.28
N PRO A 83 -5.06 -3.89 13.18
CA PRO A 83 -6.18 -3.30 12.44
C PRO A 83 -7.40 -2.98 13.30
N ILE A 84 -7.73 -3.87 14.25
CA ILE A 84 -8.86 -3.70 15.17
C ILE A 84 -8.62 -2.56 16.15
N HIS A 85 -7.41 -2.45 16.70
CA HIS A 85 -7.06 -1.33 17.59
C HIS A 85 -7.05 0.00 16.83
N TYR A 86 -6.56 0.00 15.59
CA TYR A 86 -6.58 1.16 14.71
C TYR A 86 -8.00 1.66 14.46
N GLN A 87 -8.94 0.76 14.15
CA GLN A 87 -10.35 1.11 13.99
C GLN A 87 -10.94 1.71 15.27
N LYS A 88 -10.67 1.10 16.43
CA LYS A 88 -11.14 1.63 17.73
C LYS A 88 -10.64 3.05 17.98
N GLN A 89 -9.36 3.30 17.72
CA GLN A 89 -8.78 4.63 17.86
C GLN A 89 -9.44 5.65 16.92
N LEU A 90 -9.72 5.29 15.66
CA LEU A 90 -10.44 6.16 14.74
C LEU A 90 -11.85 6.50 15.25
N ARG A 91 -12.60 5.51 15.76
CA ARG A 91 -13.94 5.74 16.33
C ARG A 91 -13.91 6.69 17.54
N LEU A 92 -12.84 6.67 18.33
CA LEU A 92 -12.65 7.59 19.45
C LEU A 92 -12.30 9.01 18.99
N LEU A 93 -11.52 9.15 17.91
CA LEU A 93 -11.15 10.46 17.35
C LEU A 93 -12.34 11.16 16.68
N GLU A 94 -13.18 10.42 15.96
CA GLU A 94 -14.39 10.95 15.31
C GLU A 94 -15.55 11.23 16.28
N ALA A 95 -15.47 10.71 17.51
CA ALA A 95 -16.47 10.95 18.56
C ALA A 95 -16.15 12.20 19.42
N ARG A 96 -15.06 12.92 19.13
CA ARG A 96 -14.66 14.18 19.77
C ARG A 96 -14.95 15.34 18.86
#